data_AF-A0A3D9KIQ9-F1
#
_entry.id   AF-A0A3D9KIQ9-F1
#
_cell.length_a   1.000
_cell.length_b   1.000
_cell.length_c   1.000
_cell.angle_alpha   90.00
_cell.angle_beta   90.00
_cell.angle_gamma   90.00
#
_symmetry.space_group_name_H-M   'P 1'
#
loop_
_entity.id
_entity.type
_entity.pdbx_description
1 polymer ?
#
loop_
_entity_poly.entity_id
_entity_poly.type
_entity_poly.pdbx_seq_one_letter_code
_entity_poly.pdbx_strand_id
1 'polypeptide(L)' 'MKPRPRYPIEVVSIESIDHGHRRLVTLVDTRDGTTHKLIYGDSVTERTIRIKAPFLIKTGGRR' A
#
# COMPACT_ATOMS: atom_id res chain seq x y z
N MET A 1 21.94 -10.09 -11.85
CA MET A 1 21.06 -8.90 -11.80
C MET A 1 19.75 -9.30 -11.14
N LYS A 2 19.41 -8.73 -9.97
CA LYS A 2 18.07 -8.93 -9.39
C LYS A 2 17.05 -8.18 -10.26
N PRO A 3 15.89 -8.77 -10.58
CA PRO A 3 14.87 -8.09 -11.37
C PRO A 3 14.44 -6.82 -10.63
N ARG A 4 14.50 -5.67 -11.30
CA ARG A 4 13.96 -4.42 -10.74
C ARG A 4 12.45 -4.63 -10.55
N PRO A 5 11.90 -4.44 -9.34
CA PRO A 5 10.46 -4.51 -9.16
C PRO A 5 9.80 -3.50 -10.12
N ARG A 6 8.74 -3.95 -10.82
CA ARG A 6 8.03 -3.15 -11.83
C ARG A 6 7.44 -1.84 -11.27
N TYR A 7 7.36 -1.70 -9.95
CA TYR A 7 6.89 -0.51 -9.26
C TYR A 7 7.76 -0.25 -8.03
N PRO A 8 8.12 1.02 -7.76
CA PRO A 8 8.95 1.35 -6.62
C PRO A 8 8.20 1.27 -5.29
N ILE A 9 6.86 1.23 -5.27
CA ILE A 9 6.07 1.20 -4.04
C ILE A 9 5.56 -0.22 -3.79
N GLU A 10 5.89 -0.78 -2.64
CA GLU A 10 5.53 -2.14 -2.25
C GLU A 10 4.66 -2.14 -0.99
N VAL A 11 3.68 -3.05 -0.91
CA VAL A 11 2.85 -3.25 0.29
C VAL A 11 3.58 -4.18 1.26
N VAL A 12 3.91 -3.66 2.44
CA VAL A 12 4.73 -4.34 3.44
C VAL A 12 3.88 -4.99 4.54
N SER A 13 2.80 -4.31 4.97
CA SER A 13 1.85 -4.87 5.94
C SER A 13 0.39 -4.53 5.58
N ILE A 14 -0.50 -5.43 5.98
CA ILE A 14 -1.95 -5.24 5.96
C ILE A 14 -2.44 -5.73 7.31
N GLU A 15 -2.98 -4.82 8.12
CA GLU A 15 -3.40 -5.09 9.49
C GLU A 15 -4.87 -4.73 9.65
N SER A 16 -5.66 -5.62 10.24
CA SER A 16 -7.04 -5.32 10.62
C SER A 16 -7.05 -4.36 11.80
N ILE A 17 -7.77 -3.25 11.66
CA ILE A 17 -8.00 -2.23 12.70
C ILE A 17 -9.52 -2.05 12.90
N ASP A 18 -9.92 -1.26 13.89
CA ASP A 18 -11.34 -0.94 14.19
C ASP A 18 -12.23 -2.22 14.24
N HIS A 19 -11.87 -3.18 15.09
CA HIS A 19 -12.58 -4.47 15.22
C HIS A 19 -12.69 -5.29 13.92
N GLY A 20 -11.81 -5.04 12.95
CA GLY A 20 -11.78 -5.75 11.66
C GLY A 20 -12.61 -5.08 10.57
N HIS A 21 -13.28 -3.95 10.84
CA HIS A 21 -14.04 -3.18 9.85
C HIS A 21 -13.15 -2.37 8.91
N ARG A 22 -11.89 -2.18 9.27
CA ARG A 22 -10.92 -1.46 8.45
C ARG A 22 -9.58 -2.18 8.42
N ARG A 23 -8.78 -1.85 7.40
CA ARG A 23 -7.43 -2.37 7.21
C ARG A 23 -6.45 -1.21 7.09
N LEU A 24 -5.45 -1.19 7.97
CA LEU A 24 -4.29 -0.33 7.85
C LEU A 24 -3.29 -1.02 6.89
N VAL A 25 -2.93 -0.32 5.82
CA VAL A 25 -2.02 -0.81 4.80
C VAL A 25 -0.76 0.04 4.84
N THR A 26 0.37 -0.57 5.13
CA THR A 26 1.67 0.09 5.12
C THR A 26 2.38 -0.22 3.81
N LEU A 27 2.77 0.83 3.10
CA LEU A 27 3.55 0.74 1.87
C LEU A 27 4.92 1.39 2.07
N VAL A 28 5.93 0.90 1.36
CA VAL A 28 7.27 1.51 1.34
C VAL A 28 7.67 1.79 -0.10
N ASP A 29 8.16 3.00 -0.34
CA ASP A 29 8.86 3.36 -1.56
C ASP A 29 10.31 2.84 -1.47
N THR A 30 10.63 1.87 -2.31
CA THR A 30 11.95 1.23 -2.40
C THR A 30 13.02 2.13 -3.02
N ARG A 31 12.66 3.32 -3.55
CA ARG A 31 13.63 4.30 -4.08
C ARG A 31 14.30 5.12 -2.99
N ASP A 32 13.52 5.54 -2.00
CA ASP A 32 13.95 6.49 -0.97
C ASP A 32 13.64 6.03 0.48
N GLY A 33 12.97 4.88 0.64
CA GLY A 33 12.60 4.32 1.94
C GLY A 33 11.35 4.95 2.55
N THR A 34 10.67 5.87 1.85
CA THR A 34 9.49 6.56 2.37
C THR A 34 8.37 5.58 2.68
N THR A 35 7.82 5.67 3.89
CA THR A 35 6.68 4.84 4.31
C THR A 35 5.37 5.61 4.13
N HIS A 36 4.39 4.97 3.50
CA HIS A 36 3.04 5.49 3.34
C HIS A 36 2.04 4.60 4.06
N LYS A 37 0.97 5.20 4.59
CA LYS A 37 -0.13 4.48 5.23
C LYS A 37 -1.44 4.79 4.52
N LEU A 38 -2.21 3.76 4.22
CA LEU A 38 -3.55 3.86 3.66
C LEU A 38 -4.52 3.10 4.56
N ILE A 39 -5.76 3.59 4.62
CA ILE A 39 -6.84 2.91 5.33
C ILE A 39 -7.87 2.44 4.30
N TYR A 40 -8.19 1.15 4.33
CA TYR A 40 -9.22 0.52 3.52
C TYR A 40 -10.37 0.05 4.41
N GLY A 41 -11.58 -0.02 3.84
CA GLY A 41 -12.67 -0.76 4.46
C GLY A 41 -12.45 -2.27 4.35
N ASP A 42 -13.09 -3.03 5.24
CA ASP A 42 -13.12 -4.50 5.26
C ASP A 42 -13.67 -5.14 3.98
N SER A 43 -14.50 -4.41 3.23
CA SER A 43 -15.02 -4.81 1.92
C SER A 43 -13.94 -4.97 0.83
N VAL A 44 -12.73 -4.42 1.02
CA VAL A 44 -11.65 -4.49 0.01
C VAL A 44 -10.68 -5.62 0.34
N THR A 45 -10.65 -6.66 -0.50
CA THR A 45 -9.77 -7.83 -0.29
C THR A 45 -8.28 -7.47 -0.34
N GLU A 46 -7.45 -8.25 0.37
CA GLU A 46 -5.99 -8.06 0.37
C GLU A 46 -5.38 -8.12 -1.04
N ARG A 47 -5.89 -9.00 -1.90
CA ARG A 47 -5.46 -9.10 -3.30
C ARG A 47 -5.69 -7.77 -4.02
N THR A 48 -6.87 -7.16 -3.85
CA THR A 48 -7.18 -5.86 -4.44
C THR A 48 -6.30 -4.76 -3.87
N ILE A 49 -6.05 -4.76 -2.56
CA ILE A 49 -5.13 -3.81 -1.90
C ILE A 49 -3.72 -3.91 -2.51
N ARG A 50 -3.13 -5.10 -2.60
CA ARG A 50 -1.78 -5.28 -3.15
C ARG A 50 -1.66 -4.83 -4.61
N ILE A 51 -2.73 -4.98 -5.39
CA ILE A 51 -2.76 -4.53 -6.78
C ILE A 51 -2.99 -3.01 -6.87
N LYS A 52 -3.84 -2.40 -6.04
CA LYS A 52 -4.29 -1.01 -6.24
C LYS A 52 -3.58 0.01 -5.35
N ALA A 53 -3.18 -0.35 -4.13
CA ALA A 53 -2.59 0.56 -3.15
C ALA A 53 -1.32 1.27 -3.66
N PRO A 54 -0.38 0.61 -4.38
CA PRO A 54 0.79 1.27 -4.96
C PRO A 54 0.43 2.39 -5.96
N PHE A 55 -0.71 2.27 -6.64
CA PHE A 55 -1.15 3.27 -7.62
C PHE A 55 -1.77 4.50 -6.96
N LEU A 56 -2.45 4.34 -5.81
CA LEU A 56 -3.13 5.44 -5.13
C LEU A 56 -2.15 6.46 -4.53
N ILE A 57 -1.01 6.00 -4.01
CA ILE A 57 0.04 6.87 -3.47
C ILE A 57 0.66 7.76 -4.57
N LYS A 58 0.83 7.23 -5.79
CA LYS A 58 1.38 7.99 -6.93
C LYS A 58 0.50 9.20 -7.32
N THR A 59 -0.80 9.15 -7.03
CA THR A 59 -1.76 10.23 -7.29
C THR A 59 -1.93 11.20 -6.12
N GLY A 60 -1.44 10.88 -4.92
CA GLY A 60 -1.66 11.68 -3.70
C GLY A 60 -0.62 12.78 -3.42
N GLY A 61 0.52 12.77 -4.11
CA GLY A 61 1.67 13.66 -3.84
C GLY A 61 1.75 14.94 -4.67
N ARG A 62 0.64 15.43 -5.23
CA ARG A 62 0.64 16.66 -6.05
C ARG A 62 -0.45 17.62 -5.59
N ARG A 63 -0.27 18.20 -4.40
CA ARG A 63 -0.87 19.48 -4.00
C ARG A 63 0.12 20.24 -3.14
#